data_AF-A0AAV0JQB6-F1
#
_entry.id   AF-A0AAV0JQB6-F1
#
_cell.length_a   1.000
_cell.length_b   1.000
_cell.length_c   1.000
_cell.angle_alpha   90.00
_cell.angle_beta   90.00
_cell.angle_gamma   90.00
#
_symmetry.space_group_name_H-M   'P 1'
#
loop_
_entity.id
_entity.type
_entity.pdbx_description
1 polymer ?
#
loop_
_entity_poly.entity_id
_entity_poly.type
_entity_poly.pdbx_seq_one_letter_code
_entity_poly.pdbx_strand_id
1 'polypeptide(L)'
;MFLTREVVVGDGSCTGGQISDGGTHAAYVAHVLSELATVTPTTPKLSDITVFPGNGVSGSVLGAATCFAPSDAGVCASCLLELQPLLFGSCSTWSVGYIEKDSVCAMGFRSG
;
A
#
# COMPACT_ATOMS: atom_id res chain seq x y z
N MET A 1 2.93 -20.80 27.12
CA MET A 1 2.46 -21.34 25.83
C MET A 1 1.90 -20.17 25.06
N PHE A 2 2.72 -19.48 24.27
CA PHE A 2 2.28 -18.35 23.46
C PHE A 2 1.93 -18.89 22.08
N LEU A 3 0.66 -18.78 21.71
CA LEU A 3 0.21 -18.99 20.34
C LEU A 3 0.92 -17.95 19.46
N THR A 4 1.94 -18.35 18.71
CA THR A 4 2.45 -17.58 17.58
C THR A 4 1.32 -17.50 16.57
N ARG A 5 0.53 -16.44 16.67
CA ARG A 5 -0.51 -16.08 15.72
C ARG A 5 0.24 -15.73 14.44
N GLU A 6 0.47 -16.73 13.59
CA GLU A 6 0.85 -16.51 12.20
C GLU A 6 -0.32 -15.76 11.58
N VAL A 7 -0.22 -14.43 11.60
CA VAL A 7 -1.07 -13.60 10.76
C VAL A 7 -0.55 -13.87 9.37
N VAL A 8 -1.24 -14.75 8.64
CA VAL A 8 -1.11 -14.84 7.20
C VAL A 8 -1.65 -13.51 6.68
N VAL A 9 -0.75 -12.54 6.52
CA VAL A 9 -1.09 -11.23 5.98
C VAL A 9 -0.80 -11.30 4.49
N GLY A 10 -1.79 -11.71 3.71
CA GLY A 10 -1.85 -11.53 2.26
C GLY A 10 -0.71 -12.11 1.43
N ASP A 11 -0.97 -12.42 0.16
CA ASP A 11 0.09 -12.75 -0.79
C ASP A 11 0.82 -11.45 -1.21
N GLY A 12 1.60 -10.89 -0.28
CA GLY A 12 2.40 -9.70 -0.50
C GLY A 12 3.57 -9.98 -1.43
N SER A 13 3.76 -9.16 -2.46
CA SER A 13 4.85 -9.27 -3.43
C SER A 13 5.56 -7.93 -3.61
N CYS A 14 6.88 -7.91 -3.37
CA CYS A 14 7.75 -6.80 -3.73
C CYS A 14 8.54 -7.18 -4.98
N THR A 15 8.50 -6.34 -6.01
CA THR A 15 9.18 -6.63 -7.28
C THR A 15 9.86 -5.37 -7.85
N GLY A 16 10.60 -5.56 -8.93
CA GLY A 16 11.39 -4.48 -9.56
C GLY A 16 12.76 -4.31 -8.92
N GLY A 17 13.38 -3.15 -9.17
CA GLY A 17 14.67 -2.79 -8.58
C GLY A 17 14.51 -2.30 -7.15
N GLN A 18 15.55 -2.44 -6.33
CA GLN A 18 15.59 -1.74 -5.05
C GLN A 18 15.99 -0.28 -5.29
N ILE A 19 15.30 0.64 -4.64
CA ILE A 19 15.54 2.08 -4.68
C ILE A 19 16.42 2.45 -3.48
N SER A 20 17.64 2.88 -3.78
CA SER A 20 18.65 3.25 -2.77
C SER A 20 18.58 4.71 -2.32
N ASP A 21 17.50 5.43 -2.65
CA ASP A 21 17.28 6.81 -2.22
C ASP A 21 17.08 6.84 -0.70
N GLY A 22 17.99 7.50 0.02
CA GLY A 22 18.24 7.43 1.47
C GLY A 22 17.13 7.95 2.40
N GLY A 23 15.87 7.59 2.12
CA GLY A 23 14.69 7.84 2.94
C GLY A 23 13.53 8.51 2.19
N THR A 24 13.84 9.24 1.11
CA THR A 24 12.87 10.07 0.38
C THR A 24 11.81 9.24 -0.34
N HIS A 25 12.22 8.18 -1.05
CA HIS A 25 11.31 7.22 -1.69
C HIS A 25 10.36 6.57 -0.67
N ALA A 26 10.91 6.09 0.45
CA ALA A 26 10.10 5.50 1.50
C ALA A 26 9.08 6.50 2.07
N ALA A 27 9.44 7.77 2.26
CA ALA A 27 8.50 8.80 2.70
C ALA A 27 7.33 8.99 1.71
N TYR A 28 7.60 8.96 0.39
CA TYR A 28 6.54 9.05 -0.62
C TYR A 28 5.65 7.80 -0.65
N VAL A 29 6.23 6.61 -0.54
CA VAL A 29 5.44 5.37 -0.41
C VAL A 29 4.55 5.46 0.82
N ALA A 30 5.08 5.84 1.98
CA ALA A 30 4.28 6.00 3.20
C ALA A 30 3.11 7.00 3.01
N HIS A 31 3.37 8.13 2.35
CA HIS A 31 2.36 9.14 2.07
C HIS A 31 1.25 8.60 1.15
N VAL A 32 1.62 8.00 0.01
CA VAL A 32 0.67 7.38 -0.95
C VAL A 32 -0.20 6.33 -0.26
N LEU A 33 0.41 5.41 0.50
CA LEU A 33 -0.35 4.36 1.18
C LEU A 33 -1.30 4.93 2.25
N SER A 34 -0.91 6.02 2.92
CA SER A 34 -1.76 6.71 3.90
C SER A 34 -2.97 7.40 3.25
N GLU A 35 -2.78 8.04 2.11
CA GLU A 35 -3.88 8.66 1.37
C GLU A 35 -4.85 7.60 0.84
N LEU A 36 -4.33 6.50 0.30
CA LEU A 36 -5.15 5.38 -0.16
C LEU A 36 -6.00 4.78 0.96
N ALA A 37 -5.42 4.56 2.15
CA ALA A 37 -6.17 4.06 3.29
C ALA A 37 -7.29 5.03 3.75
N THR A 38 -7.15 6.32 3.45
CA THR A 38 -8.13 7.36 3.83
C THR A 38 -9.23 7.52 2.79
N VAL A 39 -8.88 7.53 1.50
CA VAL A 39 -9.81 7.84 0.39
C VAL A 39 -10.63 6.62 -0.02
N THR A 40 -9.97 5.47 -0.22
CA THR A 40 -10.57 4.25 -0.80
C THR A 40 -11.80 3.72 -0.03
N PRO A 41 -11.86 3.75 1.31
CA PRO A 41 -13.06 3.30 2.04
C PRO A 41 -14.32 4.09 1.73
N THR A 42 -14.17 5.36 1.35
CA THR A 42 -15.30 6.25 0.97
C THR A 42 -15.65 6.17 -0.51
N THR A 43 -14.81 5.52 -1.30
CA THR A 43 -14.93 5.34 -2.74
C THR A 43 -14.77 3.86 -3.04
N PRO A 44 -15.83 3.03 -2.93
CA PRO A 44 -15.73 1.55 -3.01
C PRO A 44 -15.41 1.01 -4.42
N LYS A 45 -14.97 1.88 -5.34
CA LYS A 45 -14.38 1.52 -6.63
C LYS A 45 -12.87 1.72 -6.53
N LEU A 46 -12.09 1.02 -7.36
CA LEU A 46 -10.64 1.19 -7.46
C LEU A 46 -10.26 2.67 -7.32
N SER A 47 -9.44 2.97 -6.32
CA SER A 47 -8.96 4.31 -6.02
C SER A 47 -7.48 4.38 -6.32
N ASP A 48 -7.10 5.33 -7.16
CA ASP A 48 -5.71 5.55 -7.57
C ASP A 48 -5.24 6.90 -7.03
N ILE A 49 -4.07 6.91 -6.38
CA ILE A 49 -3.43 8.12 -5.85
C ILE A 49 -2.04 8.21 -6.47
N THR A 50 -1.72 9.36 -7.06
CA THR A 50 -0.38 9.64 -7.57
C THR A 50 0.25 10.74 -6.74
N VAL A 51 1.40 10.46 -6.14
CA VAL A 51 2.22 11.49 -5.50
C VAL A 51 3.42 11.77 -6.38
N PHE A 52 3.50 13.02 -6.83
CA PHE A 52 4.70 13.53 -7.47
C PHE A 52 5.61 14.10 -6.38
N PRO A 53 6.89 13.69 -6.33
CA PRO A 53 7.83 14.39 -5.48
C PRO A 53 7.94 15.83 -5.96
N GLY A 54 7.45 16.78 -5.16
CA GLY A 54 7.77 18.18 -5.37
C GLY A 54 9.28 18.38 -5.31
N ASN A 55 9.84 19.05 -6.31
CA ASN A 55 11.22 19.59 -6.36
C ASN A 55 12.35 18.59 -6.67
N GLY A 56 12.34 17.98 -7.86
CA GLY A 56 13.57 17.49 -8.50
C GLY A 56 14.05 16.11 -8.07
N VAL A 57 13.26 15.36 -7.30
CA VAL A 57 13.49 13.92 -7.12
C VAL A 57 12.95 13.22 -8.37
N SER A 58 13.81 12.52 -9.10
CA SER A 58 13.36 11.71 -10.23
C SER A 58 12.61 10.49 -9.69
N GLY A 59 11.28 10.54 -9.78
CA GLY A 59 10.43 9.36 -9.67
C GLY A 59 9.10 9.62 -8.98
N SER A 60 8.01 9.50 -9.73
CA SER A 60 6.65 9.56 -9.19
C SER A 60 6.31 8.23 -8.50
N VAL A 61 5.68 8.29 -7.32
CA VAL A 61 5.09 7.11 -6.69
C VAL A 61 3.60 7.11 -7.01
N LEU A 62 3.19 6.13 -7.80
CA LEU A 62 1.79 5.80 -8.03
C LEU A 62 1.35 4.76 -7.02
N GLY A 63 0.18 4.91 -6.42
CA GLY A 63 -0.44 3.87 -5.62
C GLY A 63 -1.87 3.63 -6.04
N ALA A 64 -2.33 2.41 -5.78
CA ALA A 64 -3.69 1.99 -6.03
C ALA A 64 -4.16 1.15 -4.85
N ALA A 65 -5.43 1.32 -4.49
CA ALA A 65 -6.10 0.47 -3.52
C ALA A 65 -7.53 0.19 -3.98
N THR A 66 -8.03 -0.97 -3.59
CA THR A 66 -9.38 -1.40 -3.95
C THR A 66 -10.05 -2.06 -2.76
N CYS A 67 -11.33 -1.76 -2.59
CA CYS A 67 -12.22 -2.47 -1.68
C CYS A 67 -13.05 -3.45 -2.52
N PHE A 68 -12.94 -4.74 -2.25
CA PHE A 68 -13.76 -5.74 -2.93
C PHE A 68 -15.15 -5.79 -2.26
N ALA A 69 -16.19 -5.60 -3.07
CA ALA A 69 -17.57 -5.56 -2.60
C ALA A 69 -18.10 -6.96 -2.21
N PRO A 70 -19.05 -7.04 -1.25
CA PRO A 70 -19.66 -5.94 -0.51
C PRO A 70 -19.07 -5.82 0.90
N SER A 71 -17.80 -5.46 1.04
CA SER A 71 -17.28 -5.06 2.35
C SER A 71 -17.83 -3.68 2.72
N ASP A 72 -18.48 -3.53 3.87
CA ASP A 72 -18.80 -2.22 4.44
C ASP A 72 -17.56 -1.29 4.42
N ALA A 73 -17.77 0.02 4.23
CA ALA A 73 -16.70 1.00 4.22
C ALA A 73 -15.76 0.86 5.44
N GLY A 74 -16.31 0.53 6.62
CA GLY A 74 -15.52 0.27 7.83
C GLY A 74 -14.64 -0.99 7.77
N VAL A 75 -15.11 -2.05 7.11
CA VAL A 75 -14.34 -3.28 6.89
C VAL A 75 -13.19 -3.00 5.91
N CYS A 76 -13.45 -2.25 4.84
CA CYS A 76 -12.38 -1.87 3.93
C CYS A 76 -11.35 -0.95 4.58
N ALA A 77 -11.79 0.07 5.35
CA ALA A 77 -10.88 0.95 6.10
C ALA A 77 -9.95 0.16 7.02
N SER A 78 -10.52 -0.80 7.77
CA SER A 78 -9.75 -1.65 8.67
C SER A 78 -8.75 -2.52 7.90
N CYS A 79 -9.17 -3.10 6.77
CA CYS A 79 -8.32 -3.92 5.92
C CYS A 79 -7.13 -3.13 5.34
N LEU A 80 -7.38 -1.93 4.80
CA LEU A 80 -6.33 -1.07 4.24
C LEU A 80 -5.36 -0.55 5.31
N LEU A 81 -5.86 -0.22 6.51
CA LEU A 81 -5.04 0.16 7.66
C LEU A 81 -4.13 -0.98 8.13
N GLU A 82 -4.56 -2.23 8.00
CA GLU A 82 -3.72 -3.39 8.27
C GLU A 82 -2.67 -3.60 7.17
N LEU A 83 -3.05 -3.49 5.88
CA LEU A 83 -2.13 -3.70 4.76
C LEU A 83 -1.02 -2.65 4.69
N GLN A 84 -1.30 -1.40 5.04
CA GLN A 84 -0.36 -0.27 4.96
C GLN A 84 1.00 -0.56 5.65
N PRO A 85 1.09 -0.86 6.95
CA PRO A 85 2.37 -1.11 7.62
C PRO A 85 3.08 -2.36 7.11
N LEU A 86 2.35 -3.35 6.61
CA LEU A 86 2.91 -4.61 6.11
C LEU A 86 3.56 -4.42 4.74
N LEU A 87 2.86 -3.70 3.85
CA LEU A 87 3.38 -3.32 2.55
C LEU A 87 4.56 -2.35 2.68
N PHE A 88 4.47 -1.38 3.59
CA PHE A 88 5.56 -0.45 3.86
C PHE A 88 6.79 -1.16 4.45
N GLY A 89 6.60 -1.99 5.48
CA GLY A 89 7.69 -2.72 6.12
C GLY A 89 8.41 -3.69 5.18
N SER A 90 7.66 -4.32 4.26
CA SER A 90 8.21 -5.33 3.35
C SER A 90 8.78 -4.73 2.06
N CYS A 91 8.10 -3.73 1.48
CA CYS A 91 8.37 -3.26 0.12
C CYS A 91 8.88 -1.80 0.03
N SER A 92 8.99 -1.03 1.12
CA SER A 92 9.35 0.41 1.04
C SER A 92 10.65 0.74 0.30
N THR A 93 11.57 -0.22 0.16
CA THR A 93 12.82 -0.05 -0.60
C THR A 93 12.76 -0.61 -2.02
N TRP A 94 11.62 -1.12 -2.46
CA TRP A 94 11.42 -1.67 -3.80
C TRP A 94 10.70 -0.68 -4.70
N SER A 95 10.89 -0.81 -6.02
CA SER A 95 10.17 -0.01 -7.02
C SER A 95 8.69 -0.39 -7.11
N VAL A 96 8.31 -1.62 -6.76
CA VAL A 96 6.91 -2.07 -6.80
C VAL A 96 6.60 -2.88 -5.56
N GLY A 97 5.45 -2.63 -4.95
CA GLY A 97 4.90 -3.44 -3.88
C GLY A 97 3.41 -3.63 -4.07
N TYR A 98 2.92 -4.83 -3.77
CA TYR A 98 1.49 -5.16 -3.78
C TYR A 98 1.19 -6.11 -2.63
N ILE A 99 0.03 -5.95 -2.01
CA ILE A 99 -0.50 -6.91 -1.05
C ILE A 99 -2.02 -6.93 -1.15
N GLU A 100 -2.59 -8.13 -1.05
CA GLU A 100 -4.03 -8.37 -1.08
C GLU A 100 -4.41 -9.22 0.12
N LYS A 101 -5.57 -8.93 0.73
CA LYS A 101 -6.08 -9.71 1.86
C LYS A 101 -7.46 -10.27 1.55
N ASP A 102 -7.53 -11.60 1.45
CA ASP A 102 -8.74 -12.43 1.48
C ASP A 102 -9.89 -11.92 0.59
N SER A 103 -9.59 -11.33 -0.57
CA SER A 103 -10.58 -10.70 -1.45
C SER A 103 -11.47 -9.66 -0.75
N VAL A 104 -10.95 -8.99 0.28
CA VAL A 104 -11.60 -7.87 1.00
C VAL A 104 -11.01 -6.54 0.53
N CYS A 105 -9.68 -6.44 0.49
CA CYS A 105 -9.01 -5.27 -0.04
C CYS A 105 -7.65 -5.63 -0.64
N ALA A 106 -7.19 -4.79 -1.55
CA ALA A 106 -5.81 -4.81 -2.03
C ALA A 106 -5.23 -3.41 -2.00
N MET A 107 -3.91 -3.33 -1.81
CA MET A 107 -3.15 -2.09 -1.78
C MET A 107 -1.81 -2.32 -2.48
N GLY A 108 -1.38 -1.36 -3.28
CA GLY A 108 -0.10 -1.44 -3.98
C GLY A 108 0.46 -0.07 -4.35
N PHE A 109 1.74 -0.07 -4.71
CA PHE A 109 2.43 1.08 -5.25
C PHE A 109 3.44 0.69 -6.33
N ARG A 110 3.77 1.65 -7.18
CA ARG A 110 4.80 1.59 -8.21
C ARG A 110 5.51 2.93 -8.30
N SER A 111 6.83 2.88 -8.29
CA SER A 111 7.71 4.01 -8.59
C SER A 111 8.18 3.95 -10.04
N GLY A 112 8.18 5.10 -10.71
CA GLY A 112 8.69 5.30 -12.07
C GLY A 112 9.99 6.08 -12.10
#